data_AF-A0A6N7SLM6-F1
#
_entry.id   AF-A0A6N7SLM6-F1
#
_cell.length_a   1.000
_cell.length_b   1.000
_cell.length_c   1.000
_cell.angle_alpha   90.00
_cell.angle_beta   90.00
_cell.angle_gamma   90.00
#
_symmetry.space_group_name_H-M   'P 1'
#
loop_
_entity.id
_entity.type
_entity.pdbx_description
1 polymer ?
#
loop_
_entity_poly.entity_id
_entity_poly.type
_entity_poly.pdbx_seq_one_letter_code
_entity_poly.pdbx_strand_id
1 'polypeptide(L)'
;MTKKNKKWIGLCICLIWAAQSMPVLAASGPKISMQAGPVKEKDTQVQVSCEIEDGIDVTSGKLRFLYDASQLTLHSDNVGAALQSGLCKINDPLTGNKEEGEIVASFALSEPIPEDGSLVDMTFELNDNVKAGDQLEISLSVEQLSGNNGNISAEAIPLSVQIEAGGHTPGPPEENQEEKKEPEQKTPPKKEPATPKDNTKSSDNSSKTKSKAAKTGDLLNPWLYIVGLGAAGAGIAAVKGKRTKKQGK
;
A
#
# COMPACT_ATOMS: atom_id res chain seq x y z
N MET A 1 31.08 -77.26 20.86
CA MET A 1 31.31 -75.89 20.39
C MET A 1 29.98 -75.28 19.96
N THR A 2 29.60 -74.13 20.54
CA THR A 2 28.28 -73.52 20.41
C THR A 2 28.23 -72.46 19.30
N LYS A 3 27.25 -72.57 18.40
CA LYS A 3 26.94 -71.52 17.41
C LYS A 3 26.43 -70.26 18.13
N LYS A 4 27.03 -69.10 17.87
CA LYS A 4 26.43 -67.75 18.04
C LYS A 4 27.33 -66.68 17.39
N ASN A 5 26.77 -65.48 17.20
CA ASN A 5 27.45 -64.25 16.77
C ASN A 5 27.84 -64.13 15.27
N LYS A 6 26.83 -64.00 14.38
CA LYS A 6 27.04 -63.35 13.06
C LYS A 6 25.81 -62.55 12.56
N LYS A 7 25.24 -61.75 13.45
CA LYS A 7 24.33 -60.63 13.16
C LYS A 7 24.58 -59.57 14.23
N TRP A 8 24.82 -58.31 13.84
CA TRP A 8 24.91 -57.05 14.61
C TRP A 8 25.93 -56.04 13.99
N ILE A 9 25.98 -55.97 12.66
CA ILE A 9 26.58 -54.83 11.93
C ILE A 9 25.58 -54.48 10.84
N GLY A 10 24.72 -53.50 11.10
CA GLY A 10 23.60 -53.17 10.20
C GLY A 10 22.43 -52.42 10.84
N LEU A 11 22.69 -51.56 11.84
CA LEU A 11 21.64 -50.74 12.47
C LEU A 11 22.01 -49.24 12.61
N CYS A 12 23.30 -48.87 12.55
CA CYS A 12 23.74 -47.50 12.85
C CYS A 12 23.81 -46.53 11.65
N ILE A 13 23.45 -46.95 10.43
CA ILE A 13 23.56 -46.10 9.22
C ILE A 13 22.24 -45.39 8.86
N CYS A 14 21.09 -45.91 9.28
CA CYS A 14 19.78 -45.34 8.92
C CYS A 14 19.31 -44.16 9.79
N LEU A 15 20.00 -43.84 10.90
CA LEU A 15 19.55 -42.82 11.87
C LEU A 15 20.09 -41.41 11.62
N ILE A 16 20.94 -41.20 10.61
CA ILE A 16 21.55 -39.89 10.31
C ILE A 16 20.73 -39.06 9.31
N TRP A 17 19.71 -39.64 8.67
CA TRP A 17 18.92 -38.99 7.61
C TRP A 17 17.71 -38.15 8.08
N ALA A 18 17.44 -38.07 9.39
CA ALA A 18 16.26 -37.40 9.95
C ALA A 18 16.52 -36.00 10.56
N ALA A 19 17.73 -35.46 10.43
CA ALA A 19 18.18 -34.25 11.15
C ALA A 19 18.34 -32.99 10.27
N GLN A 20 17.84 -32.97 9.03
CA GLN A 20 18.01 -31.87 8.08
C GLN A 20 16.69 -31.38 7.48
N SER A 21 15.73 -31.11 8.36
CA SER A 21 14.64 -30.16 8.10
C SER A 21 14.28 -29.46 9.40
N MET A 22 15.26 -28.75 9.99
CA MET A 22 14.90 -27.64 10.85
C MET A 22 14.01 -26.72 10.00
N PRO A 23 12.79 -26.35 10.44
CA PRO A 23 12.14 -25.21 9.83
C PRO A 23 13.13 -24.06 9.98
N VAL A 24 13.47 -23.41 8.86
CA VAL A 24 14.02 -22.07 8.95
C VAL A 24 12.90 -21.25 9.56
N LEU A 25 12.96 -21.07 10.88
CA LEU A 25 12.37 -19.91 11.51
C LEU A 25 13.05 -18.74 10.83
N ALA A 26 12.41 -18.22 9.79
CA ALA A 26 12.72 -16.89 9.32
C ALA A 26 12.56 -16.01 10.55
N ALA A 27 13.66 -15.46 11.04
CA ALA A 27 13.57 -14.26 11.86
C ALA A 27 12.68 -13.31 11.06
N SER A 28 11.60 -12.81 11.69
CA SER A 28 10.65 -11.93 11.01
C SER A 28 11.45 -10.78 10.42
N GLY A 29 11.54 -10.77 9.09
CA GLY A 29 12.15 -9.66 8.38
C GLY A 29 11.29 -8.42 8.58
N PRO A 30 11.84 -7.23 8.34
CA PRO A 30 11.08 -6.00 8.47
C PRO A 30 9.76 -6.08 7.69
N LYS A 31 8.69 -5.58 8.29
CA LYS A 31 7.37 -5.50 7.67
C LYS A 31 7.17 -4.08 7.19
N ILE A 32 6.99 -3.91 5.89
CA ILE A 32 6.68 -2.61 5.29
C ILE A 32 5.20 -2.63 4.90
N SER A 33 4.43 -1.67 5.41
CA SER A 33 2.98 -1.62 5.24
C SER A 33 2.51 -0.23 4.85
N MET A 34 1.50 -0.15 4.01
CA MET A 34 0.84 1.10 3.68
C MET A 34 -0.41 1.29 4.56
N GLN A 35 -0.49 2.44 5.21
CA GLN A 35 -1.58 2.80 6.11
C GLN A 35 -2.25 4.10 5.67
N ALA A 36 -3.56 4.18 5.84
CA ALA A 36 -4.35 5.39 5.61
C ALA A 36 -5.53 5.42 6.60
N GLY A 37 -6.04 6.62 6.86
CA GLY A 37 -7.30 6.78 7.59
C GLY A 37 -8.53 6.29 6.80
N PRO A 38 -9.70 6.19 7.43
CA PRO A 38 -10.94 5.94 6.71
C PRO A 38 -11.22 7.08 5.71
N VAL A 39 -11.60 6.72 4.48
CA VAL A 39 -11.88 7.67 3.39
C VAL A 39 -13.37 7.65 3.07
N LYS A 40 -13.97 8.83 2.96
CA LYS A 40 -15.39 9.02 2.64
C LYS A 40 -15.57 9.64 1.26
N GLU A 41 -16.72 9.40 0.66
CA GLU A 41 -17.14 9.92 -0.66
C GLU A 41 -17.09 11.47 -0.80
N LYS A 42 -16.93 12.22 0.30
CA LYS A 42 -16.81 13.68 0.30
C LYS A 42 -15.41 14.19 0.64
N ASP A 43 -14.47 13.29 0.90
CA ASP A 43 -13.09 13.65 1.20
C ASP A 43 -12.37 13.93 -0.12
N THR A 44 -11.73 15.09 -0.22
CA THR A 44 -11.00 15.51 -1.43
C THR A 44 -9.59 14.94 -1.50
N GLN A 45 -9.07 14.43 -0.38
CA GLN A 45 -7.71 13.92 -0.26
C GLN A 45 -7.64 12.72 0.69
N VAL A 46 -6.70 11.82 0.43
CA VAL A 46 -6.29 10.74 1.33
C VAL A 46 -4.81 10.87 1.67
N GLN A 47 -4.48 10.80 2.96
CA GLN A 47 -3.11 10.73 3.45
C GLN A 47 -2.73 9.26 3.65
N VAL A 48 -1.56 8.90 3.13
CA VAL A 48 -1.05 7.53 3.10
C VAL A 48 0.38 7.52 3.60
N SER A 49 0.66 6.76 4.66
CA SER A 49 2.02 6.52 5.13
C SER A 49 2.49 5.13 4.69
N CYS A 50 3.72 5.03 4.21
CA CYS A 50 4.43 3.77 4.06
C CYS A 50 5.32 3.57 5.29
N GLU A 51 4.90 2.72 6.22
CA GLU A 51 5.58 2.48 7.49
C GLU A 51 6.45 1.22 7.45
N ILE A 52 7.53 1.23 8.24
CA ILE A 52 8.34 0.04 8.53
C ILE A 52 8.24 -0.35 10.00
N GLU A 53 8.10 -1.65 10.23
CA GLU A 53 8.23 -2.33 11.52
C GLU A 53 9.47 -3.26 11.48
N ASP A 54 10.14 -3.45 12.62
CA ASP A 54 11.34 -4.30 12.76
C ASP A 54 12.51 -3.89 11.82
N GLY A 55 12.64 -2.59 11.54
CA GLY A 55 13.59 -2.02 10.58
C GLY A 55 15.08 -2.05 10.98
N ILE A 56 15.44 -2.58 12.14
CA ILE A 56 16.71 -2.32 12.87
C ILE A 56 18.02 -2.70 12.16
N ASP A 57 17.97 -3.51 11.10
CA ASP A 57 19.14 -3.88 10.28
C ASP A 57 19.17 -3.15 8.91
N VAL A 58 18.10 -2.44 8.53
CA VAL A 58 17.95 -1.81 7.21
C VAL A 58 18.75 -0.51 7.13
N THR A 59 19.68 -0.41 6.19
CA THR A 59 20.45 0.81 5.91
C THR A 59 20.18 1.39 4.52
N SER A 60 19.58 0.63 3.62
CA SER A 60 19.22 1.12 2.28
C SER A 60 18.05 0.33 1.68
N GLY A 61 17.34 0.96 0.75
CA GLY A 61 16.20 0.35 0.11
C GLY A 61 15.73 1.03 -1.15
N LYS A 62 14.90 0.31 -1.90
CA LYS A 62 14.18 0.80 -3.06
C LYS A 62 12.75 0.24 -3.06
N LEU A 63 11.80 1.14 -2.99
CA LEU A 63 10.37 0.87 -2.97
C LEU A 63 9.72 1.39 -4.26
N ARG A 64 8.74 0.65 -4.76
CA ARG A 64 7.84 1.10 -5.83
C ARG A 64 6.42 1.07 -5.32
N PHE A 65 5.69 2.14 -5.59
CA PHE A 65 4.27 2.29 -5.34
C PHE A 65 3.55 2.39 -6.70
N LEU A 66 2.45 1.66 -6.86
CA LEU A 66 1.60 1.73 -8.04
C LEU A 66 0.15 1.96 -7.61
N TYR A 67 -0.51 2.94 -8.21
CA TYR A 67 -1.90 3.31 -7.92
C TYR A 67 -2.66 3.61 -9.20
N ASP A 68 -3.99 3.60 -9.12
CA ASP A 68 -4.86 3.93 -10.24
C ASP A 68 -4.97 5.45 -10.43
N ALA A 69 -4.24 5.98 -11.41
CA ALA A 69 -4.28 7.39 -11.81
C ALA A 69 -5.68 7.89 -12.24
N SER A 70 -6.63 7.00 -12.53
CA SER A 70 -8.03 7.37 -12.79
C SER A 70 -8.83 7.61 -11.51
N GLN A 71 -8.34 7.19 -10.35
CA GLN A 71 -8.98 7.41 -9.04
C GLN A 71 -8.20 8.37 -8.14
N LEU A 72 -6.87 8.35 -8.21
CA LEU A 72 -5.99 9.13 -7.35
C LEU A 72 -5.00 9.95 -8.19
N THR A 73 -4.77 11.19 -7.78
CA THR A 73 -3.69 12.04 -8.30
C THR A 73 -2.74 12.39 -7.15
N LEU A 74 -1.42 12.22 -7.31
CA LEU A 74 -0.46 12.60 -6.27
C LEU A 74 -0.46 14.12 -6.08
N HIS A 75 -0.73 14.58 -4.86
CA HIS A 75 -0.70 16.00 -4.48
C HIS A 75 0.65 16.40 -3.85
N SER A 76 1.20 15.54 -2.98
CA SER A 76 2.51 15.75 -2.37
C SER A 76 3.10 14.45 -1.83
N ASP A 77 4.41 14.30 -1.92
CA ASP A 77 5.20 13.29 -1.23
C ASP A 77 6.24 13.95 -0.29
N ASN A 78 6.60 13.24 0.78
CA ASN A 78 7.62 13.65 1.75
C ASN A 78 8.44 12.42 2.20
N VAL A 79 9.69 12.69 2.58
CA VAL A 79 10.55 11.70 3.25
C VAL A 79 10.03 11.49 4.68
N GLY A 80 9.72 10.25 5.02
CA GLY A 80 9.16 9.90 6.32
C GLY A 80 10.17 9.97 7.48
N ALA A 81 9.66 9.90 8.70
CA ALA A 81 10.42 10.08 9.94
C ALA A 81 11.62 9.12 10.07
N ALA A 82 11.44 7.85 9.69
CA ALA A 82 12.46 6.81 9.79
C ALA A 82 13.68 7.03 8.86
N LEU A 83 13.57 7.95 7.87
CA LEU A 83 14.62 8.22 6.89
C LEU A 83 15.25 9.62 7.02
N GLN A 84 14.88 10.43 8.01
CA GLN A 84 15.34 11.83 8.14
C GLN A 84 16.86 11.99 8.32
N SER A 85 17.56 10.96 8.82
CA SER A 85 19.02 10.97 9.02
C SER A 85 19.83 10.64 7.77
N GLY A 86 19.19 10.26 6.66
CA GLY A 86 19.86 9.77 5.46
C GLY A 86 19.53 10.50 4.17
N LEU A 87 19.99 9.92 3.06
CA LEU A 87 19.69 10.37 1.70
C LEU A 87 18.50 9.58 1.18
N CYS A 88 17.35 10.23 1.06
CA CYS A 88 16.20 9.70 0.33
C CYS A 88 16.00 10.48 -0.97
N LYS A 89 15.71 9.77 -2.06
CA LYS A 89 15.24 10.33 -3.32
C LYS A 89 13.93 9.67 -3.69
N ILE A 90 12.88 10.48 -3.79
CA ILE A 90 11.61 10.08 -4.38
C ILE A 90 11.65 10.48 -5.87
N ASN A 91 11.06 9.65 -6.73
CA ASN A 91 10.82 9.95 -8.13
C ASN A 91 9.33 9.72 -8.38
N ASP A 92 8.68 10.74 -8.88
CA ASP A 92 7.24 10.97 -8.75
C ASP A 92 6.72 11.77 -9.97
N PRO A 93 5.39 11.88 -10.12
CA PRO A 93 4.78 12.69 -11.17
C PRO A 93 4.97 14.20 -10.97
N LEU A 94 5.02 14.68 -9.72
CA LEU A 94 5.09 16.11 -9.38
C LEU A 94 6.37 16.79 -9.90
N THR A 95 7.49 16.05 -9.85
CA THR A 95 8.79 16.45 -10.39
C THR A 95 8.94 16.11 -11.88
N GLY A 96 7.95 15.46 -12.51
CA GLY A 96 7.97 15.01 -13.90
C GLY A 96 8.97 13.89 -14.18
N ASN A 97 9.47 13.20 -13.15
CA ASN A 97 10.39 12.07 -13.29
C ASN A 97 9.66 10.72 -13.46
N LYS A 98 8.36 10.69 -13.19
CA LYS A 98 7.44 9.58 -13.44
C LYS A 98 6.16 10.05 -14.13
N GLU A 99 5.43 9.10 -14.68
CA GLU A 99 4.04 9.28 -15.12
C GLU A 99 3.11 9.06 -13.92
N GLU A 100 1.93 9.67 -13.93
CA GLU A 100 0.90 9.49 -12.90
C GLU A 100 0.56 7.99 -12.73
N GLY A 101 0.47 7.53 -11.48
CA GLY A 101 0.26 6.12 -11.14
C GLY A 101 1.52 5.34 -10.75
N GLU A 102 2.73 5.90 -10.88
CA GLU A 102 3.98 5.30 -10.39
C GLU A 102 4.80 6.27 -9.52
N ILE A 103 5.18 5.82 -8.32
CA ILE A 103 6.19 6.49 -7.48
C ILE A 103 7.31 5.49 -7.15
N VAL A 104 8.56 5.93 -7.17
CA VAL A 104 9.73 5.12 -6.79
C VAL A 104 10.60 5.87 -5.79
N ALA A 105 10.62 5.39 -4.55
CA ALA A 105 11.49 5.90 -3.49
C ALA A 105 12.75 5.03 -3.39
N SER A 106 13.91 5.68 -3.25
CA SER A 106 15.19 5.02 -2.99
C SER A 106 15.94 5.75 -1.89
N PHE A 107 16.43 5.02 -0.90
CA PHE A 107 17.08 5.60 0.28
C PHE A 107 18.37 4.89 0.67
N ALA A 108 19.26 5.64 1.31
CA ALA A 108 20.47 5.16 1.95
C ALA A 108 20.75 5.97 3.22
N LEU A 109 20.97 5.27 4.33
CA LEU A 109 21.23 5.81 5.66
C LEU A 109 22.68 5.56 6.05
N SER A 110 23.25 6.42 6.91
CA SER A 110 24.57 6.20 7.50
C SER A 110 24.56 5.18 8.65
N GLU A 111 23.40 4.99 9.27
CA GLU A 111 23.14 4.07 10.38
C GLU A 111 21.82 3.34 10.10
N PRO A 112 21.58 2.13 10.66
CA PRO A 112 20.30 1.45 10.47
C PRO A 112 19.10 2.24 11.00
N ILE A 113 17.90 1.91 10.52
CA ILE A 113 16.65 2.53 11.00
C ILE A 113 16.52 2.29 12.52
N PRO A 114 16.46 3.34 13.36
CA PRO A 114 16.61 3.20 14.81
C PRO A 114 15.34 2.71 15.51
N GLU A 115 14.17 3.00 14.94
CA GLU A 115 12.85 2.67 15.46
C GLU A 115 11.82 2.61 14.32
N ASP A 116 10.67 1.99 14.57
CA ASP A 116 9.57 1.88 13.62
C ASP A 116 9.03 3.27 13.23
N GLY A 117 8.54 3.42 11.99
CA GLY A 117 7.96 4.69 11.54
C GLY A 117 7.83 4.84 10.02
N SER A 118 7.45 6.04 9.57
CA SER A 118 7.23 6.30 8.15
C SER A 118 8.53 6.34 7.34
N LEU A 119 8.55 5.64 6.22
CA LEU A 119 9.57 5.72 5.17
C LEU A 119 9.22 6.82 4.16
N VAL A 120 7.96 6.86 3.72
CA VAL A 120 7.44 7.81 2.73
C VAL A 120 6.02 8.19 3.10
N ASP A 121 5.76 9.48 3.20
CA ASP A 121 4.42 10.02 3.49
C ASP A 121 3.87 10.70 2.24
N MET A 122 2.69 10.27 1.78
CA MET A 122 2.05 10.70 0.54
C MET A 122 0.67 11.28 0.83
N THR A 123 0.29 12.30 0.06
CA THR A 123 -1.10 12.79 0.00
C THR A 123 -1.55 12.71 -1.45
N PHE A 124 -2.69 12.05 -1.67
CA PHE A 124 -3.34 11.95 -2.96
C PHE A 124 -4.64 12.76 -2.93
N GLU A 125 -4.93 13.49 -4.01
CA GLU A 125 -6.27 13.97 -4.31
C GLU A 125 -7.13 12.82 -4.85
N LEU A 126 -8.39 12.77 -4.41
CA LEU A 126 -9.40 11.87 -4.99
C LEU A 126 -10.00 12.55 -6.23
N ASN A 127 -10.06 11.81 -7.34
CA ASN A 127 -10.66 12.30 -8.58
C ASN A 127 -12.21 12.28 -8.51
N ASP A 128 -12.89 13.23 -9.16
CA ASP A 128 -14.36 13.44 -9.12
C ASP A 128 -15.22 12.21 -9.48
N ASN A 129 -14.65 11.19 -10.14
CA ASN A 129 -15.33 9.95 -10.53
C ASN A 129 -15.37 8.86 -9.44
N VAL A 130 -14.69 9.11 -8.32
CA VAL A 130 -14.59 8.22 -7.17
C VAL A 130 -15.83 8.39 -6.26
N LYS A 131 -16.41 7.28 -5.80
CA LYS A 131 -17.74 7.24 -5.12
C LYS A 131 -17.78 6.20 -4.01
N ALA A 132 -18.81 6.26 -3.17
CA ALA A 132 -18.99 5.30 -2.09
C ALA A 132 -19.03 3.84 -2.59
N GLY A 133 -18.32 2.95 -1.89
CA GLY A 133 -18.19 1.54 -2.23
C GLY A 133 -17.05 1.20 -3.21
N ASP A 134 -16.45 2.20 -3.87
CA ASP A 134 -15.21 1.99 -4.62
C ASP A 134 -14.05 1.59 -3.67
N GLN A 135 -13.02 0.96 -4.24
CA GLN A 135 -11.88 0.43 -3.51
C GLN A 135 -10.60 1.11 -4.01
N LEU A 136 -9.99 1.94 -3.16
CA LEU A 136 -8.71 2.56 -3.40
C LEU A 136 -7.61 1.56 -3.08
N GLU A 137 -6.83 1.16 -4.08
CA GLU A 137 -5.70 0.25 -3.93
C GLU A 137 -4.39 0.95 -4.29
N ILE A 138 -3.38 0.79 -3.43
CA ILE A 138 -2.01 1.20 -3.73
C ILE A 138 -1.10 0.00 -3.49
N SER A 139 -0.57 -0.55 -4.57
CA SER A 139 0.34 -1.68 -4.54
C SER A 139 1.73 -1.24 -4.06
N LEU A 140 2.26 -1.95 -3.06
CA LEU A 140 3.62 -1.80 -2.58
C LEU A 140 4.51 -2.91 -3.14
N SER A 141 5.69 -2.55 -3.63
CA SER A 141 6.73 -3.51 -4.02
C SER A 141 8.07 -3.10 -3.43
N VAL A 142 8.65 -3.99 -2.62
CA VAL A 142 10.01 -3.86 -2.10
C VAL A 142 10.96 -4.44 -3.16
N GLU A 143 11.54 -3.59 -4.00
CA GLU A 143 12.46 -4.03 -5.05
C GLU A 143 13.83 -4.46 -4.47
N GLN A 144 14.27 -3.76 -3.42
CA GLN A 144 15.49 -4.08 -2.71
C GLN A 144 15.42 -3.53 -1.28
N LEU A 145 15.90 -4.31 -0.30
CA LEU A 145 16.39 -3.80 0.98
C LEU A 145 17.76 -4.41 1.24
N SER A 146 18.65 -3.62 1.82
CA SER A 146 19.97 -4.07 2.25
C SER A 146 20.34 -3.43 3.58
N GLY A 147 21.02 -4.22 4.40
CA GLY A 147 21.63 -3.82 5.66
C GLY A 147 23.13 -4.07 5.67
N ASN A 148 23.74 -3.91 6.84
CA ASN A 148 25.18 -4.16 7.04
C ASN A 148 25.62 -5.60 6.69
N ASN A 149 24.69 -6.56 6.77
CA ASN A 149 24.92 -7.98 6.51
C ASN A 149 24.49 -8.43 5.09
N GLY A 150 24.14 -7.50 4.19
CA GLY A 150 23.70 -7.79 2.82
C GLY A 150 22.19 -7.59 2.62
N ASN A 151 21.59 -8.34 1.71
CA ASN A 151 20.18 -8.16 1.34
C ASN A 151 19.23 -8.69 2.42
N ILE A 152 18.15 -7.94 2.65
CA ILE A 152 17.09 -8.23 3.62
C ILE A 152 15.80 -8.54 2.84
N SER A 153 15.06 -9.57 3.26
CA SER A 153 13.70 -9.82 2.78
C SER A 153 12.72 -9.13 3.71
N ALA A 154 11.75 -8.41 3.14
CA ALA A 154 10.65 -7.81 3.88
C ALA A 154 9.31 -8.45 3.50
N GLU A 155 8.35 -8.37 4.41
CA GLU A 155 6.93 -8.46 4.06
C GLU A 155 6.47 -7.11 3.50
N ALA A 156 5.68 -7.12 2.43
CA ALA A 156 5.17 -5.93 1.78
C ALA A 156 3.64 -5.97 1.78
N ILE A 157 3.00 -5.09 2.55
CA ILE A 157 1.54 -5.03 2.68
C ILE A 157 1.02 -3.79 1.91
N PRO A 158 0.26 -3.97 0.83
CA PRO A 158 -0.31 -2.87 0.05
C PRO A 158 -1.46 -2.19 0.79
N LEU A 159 -1.82 -0.98 0.36
CA LEU A 159 -3.03 -0.30 0.82
C LEU A 159 -4.24 -0.84 0.07
N SER A 160 -5.33 -1.10 0.80
CA SER A 160 -6.65 -1.33 0.21
C SER A 160 -7.72 -0.75 1.14
N VAL A 161 -8.40 0.32 0.71
CA VAL A 161 -9.41 1.05 1.50
C VAL A 161 -10.70 1.16 0.70
N GLN A 162 -11.82 0.72 1.28
CA GLN A 162 -13.14 0.96 0.70
C GLN A 162 -13.67 2.34 1.12
N ILE A 163 -14.27 3.06 0.18
CA ILE A 163 -14.78 4.40 0.41
C ILE A 163 -16.14 4.34 1.10
N GLU A 164 -16.23 4.96 2.27
CA GLU A 164 -17.45 5.05 3.06
C GLU A 164 -18.44 6.05 2.45
N ALA A 165 -19.73 5.72 2.50
CA ALA A 165 -20.78 6.66 2.13
C ALA A 165 -20.78 7.86 3.09
N GLY A 166 -20.80 9.09 2.55
CA GLY A 166 -20.72 10.34 3.32
C GLY A 166 -21.99 10.72 4.09
N GLY A 167 -22.69 9.74 4.67
CA GLY A 167 -23.91 9.88 5.45
C GLY A 167 -23.64 9.88 6.96
N HIS A 168 -24.52 10.54 7.72
CA HIS A 168 -24.59 10.29 9.16
C HIS A 168 -24.93 8.81 9.37
N THR A 169 -24.19 8.12 10.24
CA THR A 169 -24.73 6.95 10.93
C THR A 169 -26.04 7.39 11.58
N PRO A 170 -27.18 6.74 11.31
CA PRO A 170 -28.36 6.96 12.14
C PRO A 170 -27.95 6.51 13.55
N GLY A 171 -27.86 7.47 14.46
CA GLY A 171 -27.86 7.14 15.89
C GLY A 171 -29.10 6.30 16.20
N PRO A 172 -29.07 5.45 17.25
CA PRO A 172 -30.28 4.81 17.74
C PRO A 172 -31.40 5.85 17.86
N PRO A 173 -32.65 5.55 17.48
CA PRO A 173 -33.73 6.54 17.49
C PRO A 173 -33.82 7.20 18.87
N GLU A 174 -33.68 8.52 18.94
CA GLU A 174 -33.98 9.24 20.17
C GLU A 174 -35.46 9.01 20.50
N GLU A 175 -35.71 8.35 21.63
CA GLU A 175 -37.08 8.17 22.13
C GLU A 175 -37.68 9.55 22.43
N ASN A 176 -38.79 9.85 21.75
CA ASN A 176 -39.65 10.99 22.08
C ASN A 176 -39.97 10.98 23.58
N GLN A 177 -39.49 11.97 24.32
CA GLN A 177 -40.07 12.33 25.61
C GLN A 177 -41.01 13.51 25.42
N GLU A 178 -42.29 13.27 25.70
CA GLU A 178 -43.38 14.24 25.54
C GLU A 178 -43.27 15.44 26.49
N GLU A 179 -43.93 16.52 26.11
CA GLU A 179 -43.95 17.80 26.83
C GLU A 179 -44.32 17.67 28.32
N LYS A 180 -43.70 18.52 29.15
CA LYS A 180 -44.42 19.10 30.30
C LYS A 180 -44.19 20.61 30.38
N LYS A 181 -45.29 21.38 30.30
CA LYS A 181 -45.29 22.84 30.17
C LYS A 181 -45.24 23.57 31.51
N GLU A 182 -44.46 24.65 31.52
CA GLU A 182 -44.75 25.96 32.16
C GLU A 182 -44.82 26.10 33.70
N PRO A 183 -44.70 27.34 34.27
CA PRO A 183 -44.80 28.66 33.61
C PRO A 183 -43.68 29.70 33.79
N GLU A 184 -43.66 30.60 32.80
CA GLU A 184 -43.26 32.02 32.75
C GLU A 184 -42.44 32.70 33.88
N GLN A 185 -41.45 33.52 33.47
CA GLN A 185 -41.35 34.90 33.96
C GLN A 185 -40.90 35.92 32.89
N LYS A 186 -41.46 37.14 33.00
CA LYS A 186 -41.41 38.29 32.07
C LYS A 186 -40.54 39.42 32.70
N THR A 187 -39.88 40.41 32.07
CA THR A 187 -39.72 40.98 30.69
C THR A 187 -38.80 42.25 30.81
N PRO A 188 -38.44 43.09 29.77
CA PRO A 188 -38.15 42.94 28.33
C PRO A 188 -36.85 43.77 27.91
N PRO A 189 -36.71 44.58 26.82
CA PRO A 189 -35.53 44.46 25.91
C PRO A 189 -34.73 45.76 25.59
N LYS A 190 -33.65 45.67 24.79
CA LYS A 190 -33.14 46.86 24.05
C LYS A 190 -32.32 46.59 22.77
N LYS A 191 -32.98 46.81 21.62
CA LYS A 191 -32.56 47.47 20.36
C LYS A 191 -31.09 47.40 19.85
N GLU A 192 -30.96 46.88 18.63
CA GLU A 192 -30.07 47.30 17.51
C GLU A 192 -30.16 48.83 17.17
N PRO A 193 -29.41 49.43 16.20
CA PRO A 193 -28.52 48.83 15.16
C PRO A 193 -27.13 49.52 14.99
N ALA A 194 -26.27 48.98 14.11
CA ALA A 194 -25.70 49.70 12.93
C ALA A 194 -24.51 48.96 12.26
N THR A 195 -24.53 48.85 10.93
CA THR A 195 -23.33 48.70 10.07
C THR A 195 -22.91 50.08 9.55
N PRO A 196 -21.66 50.29 9.08
CA PRO A 196 -21.47 50.25 7.61
C PRO A 196 -20.09 49.76 7.08
N LYS A 197 -20.15 49.46 5.78
CA LYS A 197 -19.14 49.09 4.77
C LYS A 197 -17.83 49.90 4.75
N ASP A 198 -16.73 49.25 4.34
CA ASP A 198 -15.96 49.61 3.12
C ASP A 198 -14.94 48.48 2.76
N ASN A 199 -14.16 48.56 1.68
CA ASN A 199 -14.41 48.13 0.30
C ASN A 199 -13.05 48.22 -0.46
N THR A 200 -12.71 47.29 -1.38
CA THR A 200 -11.59 47.42 -2.38
C THR A 200 -10.14 47.29 -1.80
N LYS A 201 -9.08 46.75 -2.45
CA LYS A 201 -8.78 46.45 -3.87
C LYS A 201 -7.79 45.27 -4.04
N SER A 202 -7.75 44.66 -5.23
CA SER A 202 -6.74 43.65 -5.63
C SER A 202 -5.33 44.19 -5.87
N SER A 203 -4.36 43.27 -5.94
CA SER A 203 -3.19 43.36 -6.83
C SER A 203 -2.71 41.96 -7.21
N ASP A 204 -2.85 41.58 -8.48
CA ASP A 204 -2.08 40.47 -9.06
C ASP A 204 -0.58 40.79 -9.06
N ASN A 205 0.27 39.76 -9.11
CA ASN A 205 1.30 39.74 -10.15
C ASN A 205 1.74 38.31 -10.48
N SER A 206 1.85 38.02 -11.78
CA SER A 206 2.33 36.74 -12.31
C SER A 206 3.67 36.94 -13.01
N SER A 207 4.60 35.98 -12.90
CA SER A 207 5.79 35.93 -13.76
C SER A 207 5.93 34.53 -14.37
N LYS A 208 5.67 34.45 -15.69
CA LYS A 208 5.95 33.27 -16.51
C LYS A 208 7.36 33.38 -17.08
N THR A 209 8.12 32.29 -17.01
CA THR A 209 9.35 32.13 -17.80
C THR A 209 9.25 30.87 -18.65
N LYS A 210 9.24 31.00 -19.97
CA LYS A 210 9.29 29.87 -20.92
C LYS A 210 10.74 29.51 -21.21
N SER A 211 11.05 28.22 -21.29
CA SER A 211 12.17 27.68 -22.07
C SER A 211 11.71 26.44 -22.86
N LYS A 212 12.44 26.12 -23.94
CA LYS A 212 11.93 25.32 -25.07
C LYS A 212 12.06 23.80 -24.89
N ALA A 213 11.19 23.11 -25.62
CA ALA A 213 11.26 21.68 -25.89
C ALA A 213 12.55 21.24 -26.63
N ALA A 214 12.92 19.97 -26.42
CA ALA A 214 13.65 19.16 -27.38
C ALA A 214 12.80 17.92 -27.71
N LYS A 215 12.70 17.54 -28.99
CA LYS A 215 12.11 16.27 -29.43
C LYS A 215 13.23 15.29 -29.71
N THR A 216 13.15 14.10 -29.13
CA THR A 216 13.71 12.88 -29.73
C THR A 216 12.65 11.82 -29.58
N GLY A 217 12.11 11.34 -30.71
CA GLY A 217 11.19 10.21 -30.68
C GLY A 217 11.98 8.92 -30.77
N ASP A 218 11.62 7.95 -29.93
CA ASP A 218 11.74 6.55 -30.29
C ASP A 218 10.47 5.83 -29.81
N LEU A 219 9.80 5.11 -30.70
CA LEU A 219 8.48 4.51 -30.44
C LEU A 219 8.64 3.05 -30.04
N LEU A 220 8.97 2.81 -28.77
CA LEU A 220 8.90 1.46 -28.19
C LEU A 220 7.54 1.22 -27.55
N ASN A 221 6.65 0.65 -28.36
CA ASN A 221 5.31 0.20 -27.99
C ASN A 221 5.38 -0.90 -26.91
N PRO A 222 4.89 -0.68 -25.68
CA PRO A 222 5.10 -1.62 -24.54
C PRO A 222 4.27 -2.92 -24.60
N TRP A 223 3.49 -3.14 -25.67
CA TRP A 223 2.46 -4.18 -25.77
C TRP A 223 2.96 -5.58 -26.22
N LEU A 224 4.24 -5.95 -26.02
CA LEU A 224 4.81 -7.20 -26.58
C LEU A 224 5.57 -8.14 -25.61
N TYR A 225 5.48 -7.95 -24.28
CA TYR A 225 6.20 -8.80 -23.31
C TYR A 225 5.35 -9.89 -22.60
N ILE A 226 4.37 -10.48 -23.29
CA ILE A 226 3.70 -11.71 -22.81
C ILE A 226 3.84 -12.84 -23.84
N VAL A 227 5.04 -13.42 -23.92
CA VAL A 227 5.27 -14.73 -24.54
C VAL A 227 6.28 -15.55 -23.72
N GLY A 228 5.77 -16.53 -22.96
CA GLY A 228 6.41 -17.85 -22.90
C GLY A 228 6.98 -18.35 -21.56
N LEU A 229 6.53 -19.56 -21.22
CA LEU A 229 7.03 -20.53 -20.22
C LEU A 229 6.66 -20.24 -18.74
N GLY A 230 6.13 -21.21 -17.98
CA GLY A 230 5.84 -22.60 -18.32
C GLY A 230 4.86 -23.28 -17.35
N ALA A 231 4.37 -24.46 -17.74
CA ALA A 231 3.21 -25.11 -17.13
C ALA A 231 3.51 -25.96 -15.87
N ALA A 232 2.55 -26.00 -14.95
CA ALA A 232 2.29 -27.13 -14.07
C ALA A 232 0.76 -27.33 -13.97
N GLY A 233 0.27 -28.54 -14.23
CA GLY A 233 -1.14 -28.76 -14.57
C GLY A 233 -2.05 -29.15 -13.42
N ALA A 234 -3.34 -28.81 -13.56
CA ALA A 234 -4.44 -29.39 -12.79
C ALA A 234 -5.57 -29.80 -13.75
N GLY A 235 -5.61 -31.10 -14.09
CA GLY A 235 -6.54 -31.66 -15.07
C GLY A 235 -7.22 -32.93 -14.56
N ILE A 236 -8.05 -32.82 -13.52
CA ILE A 236 -8.90 -33.93 -13.06
C ILE A 236 -10.30 -33.75 -13.68
N ALA A 237 -10.54 -34.40 -14.82
CA ALA A 237 -11.83 -34.41 -15.49
C ALA A 237 -12.29 -35.84 -15.81
N ALA A 238 -13.14 -36.37 -14.92
CA ALA A 238 -14.14 -37.42 -15.11
C ALA A 238 -13.90 -38.50 -16.21
N VAL A 239 -13.51 -39.70 -15.78
CA VAL A 239 -13.79 -40.94 -16.53
C VAL A 239 -15.31 -41.11 -16.65
N LYS A 240 -15.84 -40.97 -17.87
CA LYS A 240 -17.22 -41.32 -18.22
C LYS A 240 -17.18 -42.46 -19.24
N GLY A 241 -17.48 -43.67 -18.78
CA GLY A 241 -17.30 -44.88 -19.58
C GLY A 241 -18.23 -44.95 -20.80
N LYS A 242 -17.69 -45.47 -21.91
CA LYS A 242 -18.49 -46.05 -23.01
C LYS A 242 -17.83 -47.33 -23.50
N ARG A 243 -18.50 -48.47 -23.26
CA ARG A 243 -18.16 -49.75 -23.88
C ARG A 243 -18.42 -49.66 -25.37
N THR A 244 -17.43 -49.96 -26.20
CA THR A 244 -17.63 -50.25 -27.64
C THR A 244 -17.36 -51.73 -27.91
N LYS A 245 -18.10 -52.27 -28.90
CA LYS A 245 -18.30 -53.71 -29.11
C LYS A 245 -17.02 -54.40 -29.59
N LYS A 246 -16.80 -55.65 -29.17
CA LYS A 246 -16.01 -56.62 -29.94
C LYS A 246 -16.57 -56.68 -31.36
N GLN A 247 -15.71 -56.53 -32.37
CA GLN A 247 -15.95 -57.15 -33.66
C GLN A 247 -15.52 -58.62 -33.57
N GLY A 248 -16.23 -59.50 -34.26
CA GLY A 248 -15.86 -60.90 -34.41
C GLY A 248 -15.45 -61.20 -35.84
N LYS A 249 -14.33 -61.89 -35.99
CA LYS A 249 -14.15 -63.00 -36.93
C LYS A 249 -13.01 -63.88 -36.41
#